data_AF-A0A2T5FTJ0-F1
#
_entry.id   AF-A0A2T5FTJ0-F1
#
_cell.length_a   1.000
_cell.length_b   1.000
_cell.length_c   1.000
_cell.angle_alpha   90.00
_cell.angle_beta   90.00
_cell.angle_gamma   90.00
#
_symmetry.space_group_name_H-M   'P 1'
#
loop_
_entity.id
_entity.type
_entity.pdbx_description
1 polymer ?
#
loop_
_entity_poly.entity_id
_entity_poly.type
_entity_poly.pdbx_seq_one_letter_code
_entity_poly.pdbx_strand_id
1 'polypeptide(L)'
;MEEVFVPIAVVGMLFIGLPWLIFHYVSQWKRSGSLSMEDEKLLDELHDLARRLDDRLATIERIMAADDPSWRSRTQAAVARDYRADDEPRPGQEWRRDN
;
A
#
# COMPACT_ATOMS: atom_id res chain seq x y z
N MET A 1 -40.46 -30.81 -33.15
CA MET A 1 -39.15 -31.39 -32.75
C MET A 1 -38.26 -30.35 -32.06
N GLU A 2 -38.30 -29.08 -32.47
CA GLU A 2 -37.49 -28.00 -31.86
C GLU A 2 -37.92 -27.63 -30.43
N GLU A 3 -39.21 -27.75 -30.08
CA GLU A 3 -39.73 -27.41 -28.75
C GLU A 3 -39.16 -28.27 -27.60
N VAL A 4 -38.64 -29.46 -27.91
CA VAL A 4 -37.97 -30.34 -26.94
C VAL A 4 -36.47 -30.06 -26.88
N PHE A 5 -35.88 -29.59 -27.98
CA PHE A 5 -34.43 -29.41 -28.10
C PHE A 5 -33.94 -28.16 -27.34
N VAL A 6 -34.72 -27.07 -27.40
CA VAL A 6 -34.41 -25.80 -26.72
C VAL A 6 -34.23 -25.96 -25.20
N PRO A 7 -35.17 -26.54 -24.44
CA PRO A 7 -35.01 -26.68 -22.99
C PRO A 7 -33.84 -27.61 -22.61
N ILE A 8 -33.57 -28.66 -23.39
CA ILE A 8 -32.42 -29.56 -23.14
C ILE A 8 -31.10 -28.81 -23.33
N ALA A 9 -30.98 -28.01 -24.38
CA ALA A 9 -29.79 -27.19 -24.64
C ALA A 9 -29.59 -26.12 -23.54
N VAL A 10 -30.68 -25.47 -23.10
CA VAL A 10 -30.64 -24.47 -22.02
C VAL A 10 -30.21 -25.09 -20.70
N VAL A 11 -30.78 -26.24 -20.32
CA VAL A 11 -30.40 -26.94 -19.08
C VAL A 11 -28.94 -27.39 -19.15
N GLY A 12 -28.51 -27.99 -20.26
CA GLY A 12 -27.11 -28.38 -20.46
C GLY A 12 -26.15 -27.19 -20.33
N MET A 13 -26.45 -26.08 -21.01
CA MET A 13 -25.63 -24.87 -20.96
C MET A 13 -25.63 -24.20 -19.58
N LEU A 14 -26.70 -24.30 -18.81
CA LEU A 14 -26.76 -23.73 -17.47
C LEU A 14 -25.96 -24.60 -16.48
N PHE A 15 -26.09 -25.93 -16.55
CA PHE A 15 -25.37 -26.85 -15.68
C PHE A 15 -23.91 -27.06 -16.07
N ILE A 16 -23.52 -26.82 -17.32
CA ILE A 16 -22.13 -26.89 -17.76
C ILE A 16 -21.49 -25.49 -17.70
N GLY A 17 -22.22 -24.46 -18.11
CA GLY A 17 -21.75 -23.08 -18.16
C GLY A 17 -21.56 -22.44 -16.79
N LEU A 18 -22.45 -22.65 -15.80
CA LEU A 18 -22.23 -22.11 -14.46
C LEU A 18 -20.97 -22.71 -13.80
N PRO A 19 -20.81 -24.04 -13.74
CA PRO A 19 -19.60 -24.62 -13.17
C PRO A 19 -18.34 -24.28 -13.98
N TRP A 20 -18.44 -24.14 -15.31
CA TRP A 20 -17.33 -23.69 -16.13
C TRP A 20 -16.92 -22.25 -15.80
N LEU A 21 -17.88 -21.35 -15.58
CA LEU A 21 -17.61 -19.98 -15.16
C LEU A 21 -16.88 -19.98 -13.81
N ILE A 22 -17.38 -20.74 -12.83
CA ILE A 22 -16.75 -20.91 -11.51
C ILE A 22 -15.34 -21.46 -11.67
N PHE A 23 -15.16 -22.54 -12.45
CA PHE A 23 -13.86 -23.15 -12.72
C PHE A 23 -12.90 -22.18 -13.41
N HIS A 24 -13.39 -21.38 -14.36
CA HIS A 24 -12.60 -20.36 -15.05
C HIS A 24 -12.07 -19.32 -14.06
N TYR A 25 -12.93 -18.78 -13.20
CA TYR A 25 -12.50 -17.82 -12.18
C TYR A 25 -11.59 -18.44 -11.12
N VAL A 26 -11.83 -19.68 -10.70
CA VAL A 26 -10.93 -20.41 -9.77
C VAL A 26 -9.58 -20.69 -10.43
N SER A 27 -9.54 -21.00 -11.72
CA SER A 27 -8.29 -21.20 -12.48
C SER A 27 -7.49 -19.92 -12.61
N GLN A 28 -8.17 -18.78 -12.79
CA GLN A 28 -7.55 -17.46 -12.72
C GLN A 28 -7.13 -17.13 -11.29
N TRP A 29 -7.87 -17.55 -10.27
CA TRP A 29 -7.50 -17.34 -8.87
C TRP A 29 -6.22 -18.11 -8.48
N LYS A 30 -6.02 -19.31 -9.02
CA LYS A 30 -4.74 -20.04 -8.88
C LYS A 30 -3.61 -19.42 -9.70
N ARG A 31 -3.89 -18.74 -10.82
CA ARG A 31 -2.88 -18.00 -11.61
C ARG A 31 -2.51 -16.66 -10.97
N SER A 32 -3.47 -15.94 -10.39
CA SER A 32 -3.27 -14.67 -9.68
C SER A 32 -2.85 -14.85 -8.21
N GLY A 33 -3.01 -16.04 -7.64
CA GLY A 33 -2.60 -16.37 -6.27
C GLY A 33 -1.11 -16.71 -6.11
N SER A 34 -0.30 -16.58 -7.16
CA SER A 34 1.16 -16.76 -7.09
C SER A 34 1.87 -15.46 -6.70
N LEU A 35 1.44 -14.84 -5.60
CA LEU A 35 2.13 -13.73 -4.93
C LEU A 35 2.93 -14.28 -3.74
N SER A 36 3.95 -15.09 -4.02
CA SER A 36 4.95 -15.44 -3.00
C SER A 36 6.33 -15.17 -3.56
N MET A 37 6.74 -15.82 -4.65
CA MET A 37 8.09 -15.60 -5.20
C MET A 37 8.33 -14.22 -5.85
N GLU A 38 7.39 -13.70 -6.63
CA GLU A 38 7.58 -12.42 -7.33
C GLU A 38 7.47 -11.23 -6.37
N ASP A 39 6.56 -11.31 -5.41
CA ASP A 39 6.41 -10.31 -4.34
C ASP A 39 7.58 -10.33 -3.37
N GLU A 40 8.06 -11.51 -2.96
CA GLU A 40 9.27 -11.61 -2.13
C GLU A 40 10.48 -10.98 -2.85
N LYS A 41 10.62 -11.22 -4.15
CA LYS A 41 11.67 -10.60 -4.96
C LYS A 41 11.51 -9.08 -5.08
N LEU A 42 10.28 -8.59 -5.24
CA LEU A 42 10.00 -7.16 -5.27
C LEU A 42 10.32 -6.50 -3.92
N LEU A 43 9.97 -7.15 -2.81
CA LEU A 43 10.29 -6.68 -1.47
C LEU A 43 11.80 -6.64 -1.23
N ASP A 44 12.54 -7.66 -1.68
CA ASP A 44 14.01 -7.67 -1.62
C ASP A 44 14.63 -6.53 -2.44
N GLU A 45 14.11 -6.27 -3.64
CA GLU A 45 14.57 -5.16 -4.48
C GLU A 45 14.28 -3.79 -3.84
N LEU A 46 13.08 -3.61 -3.28
CA LEU A 46 12.72 -2.40 -2.54
C LEU A 46 13.60 -2.22 -1.30
N HIS A 47 13.94 -3.31 -0.62
CA HIS A 47 14.84 -3.30 0.53
C HIS A 47 16.26 -2.88 0.12
N ASP A 48 16.80 -3.43 -0.97
CA ASP A 48 18.13 -3.05 -1.47
C ASP A 48 18.16 -1.58 -1.94
N LEU A 49 17.09 -1.11 -2.60
CA LEU A 49 16.94 0.29 -2.97
C LEU A 49 16.88 1.21 -1.75
N ALA A 50 16.11 0.85 -0.73
CA ALA A 50 16.03 1.61 0.52
C ALA A 50 17.42 1.71 1.19
N ARG A 51 18.17 0.61 1.25
CA ARG A 51 19.51 0.60 1.84
C ARG A 51 20.51 1.50 1.08
N ARG A 52 20.48 1.46 -0.26
CA ARG A 52 21.32 2.34 -1.09
C ARG A 52 20.95 3.82 -0.93
N LEU A 53 19.66 4.11 -0.75
CA LEU A 53 19.21 5.48 -0.49
C LEU A 53 19.72 5.96 0.86
N ASP A 54 19.71 5.11 1.89
CA ASP A 54 20.25 5.41 3.21
C ASP A 54 21.76 5.70 3.17
N ASP A 55 22.54 4.89 2.46
CA ASP A 55 23.98 5.11 2.27
C ASP A 55 24.28 6.47 1.60
N ARG A 56 23.45 6.86 0.63
CA ARG A 56 23.56 8.16 -0.04
C ARG A 56 23.13 9.30 0.89
N LEU A 57 22.09 9.10 1.67
CA LEU A 57 21.64 10.06 2.68
C LEU A 57 22.73 10.31 3.72
N ALA A 58 23.43 9.28 4.21
CA ALA A 58 24.55 9.45 5.12
C ALA A 58 25.68 10.32 4.52
N THR A 59 25.93 10.18 3.21
CA THR A 59 26.88 11.03 2.49
C THR A 59 26.39 12.48 2.41
N ILE A 60 25.12 12.68 2.06
CA ILE A 60 24.49 14.02 2.03
C ILE A 60 24.52 14.65 3.42
N GLU A 61 24.24 13.87 4.45
CA GLU A 61 24.24 14.27 5.85
C GLU A 61 25.62 14.78 6.28
N ARG A 62 26.68 14.09 5.84
CA ARG A 62 28.07 14.51 6.07
C ARG A 62 28.41 15.80 5.33
N ILE A 63 28.00 15.95 4.07
CA ILE A 63 28.24 17.17 3.28
C ILE A 63 27.50 18.34 3.92
N MET A 64 26.21 18.17 4.21
CA MET A 64 25.40 19.21 4.83
C MET A 64 25.93 19.61 6.21
N ALA A 65 26.47 18.66 6.98
CA ALA A 65 27.12 18.94 8.26
C ALA A 65 28.43 19.71 8.12
N ALA A 66 29.16 19.50 7.03
CA ALA A 66 30.35 20.29 6.71
C ALA A 66 29.99 21.71 6.24
N ASP A 67 28.89 21.87 5.49
CA ASP A 67 28.44 23.17 4.97
C ASP A 67 27.76 24.05 6.05
N ASP A 68 26.95 23.46 6.94
CA ASP A 68 26.29 24.18 8.04
C ASP A 68 26.19 23.33 9.32
N PRO A 69 27.14 23.43 10.26
CA PRO A 69 27.16 22.61 11.48
C PRO A 69 25.87 22.70 12.34
N SER A 70 25.07 23.74 12.18
CA SER A 70 23.84 23.97 12.96
C SER A 70 22.58 23.38 12.31
N TRP A 71 22.66 22.80 11.10
CA TRP A 71 21.50 22.32 10.36
C TRP A 71 20.68 21.27 11.15
N ARG A 72 21.34 20.27 11.78
CA ARG A 72 20.66 19.22 12.56
C ARG A 72 19.86 19.79 13.73
N SER A 73 20.38 20.84 14.38
CA SER A 73 19.71 21.47 15.52
C SER A 73 18.44 22.19 15.08
N ARG A 74 18.46 22.85 13.92
CA ARG A 74 17.28 23.51 13.35
C ARG A 74 16.22 22.52 12.90
N THR A 75 16.61 21.41 12.26
CA THR A 75 15.66 20.38 11.84
C THR A 75 14.98 19.72 13.04
N GLN A 76 15.75 19.36 14.08
CA GLN A 76 15.18 18.81 15.32
C GLN A 76 14.29 19.81 16.05
N ALA A 77 14.69 21.09 16.12
CA ALA A 77 13.86 22.13 16.72
C ALA A 77 12.57 22.38 15.93
N ALA A 78 12.59 22.27 14.60
CA ALA A 78 11.41 22.40 13.75
C ALA A 78 10.43 21.24 13.98
N VAL A 79 10.91 20.00 14.01
CA VAL A 79 10.07 18.81 14.29
C VAL A 79 9.46 18.87 15.70
N ALA A 80 10.25 19.25 16.70
CA ALA A 80 9.76 19.41 18.07
C ALA A 80 8.73 20.55 18.20
N ARG A 81 8.86 21.61 17.40
CA ARG A 81 7.89 22.72 17.35
C ARG A 81 6.58 22.31 16.72
N ASP A 82 6.63 21.52 15.65
CA ASP A 82 5.45 21.01 14.94
C ASP A 82 4.61 20.12 15.86
N TYR A 83 5.26 19.17 16.55
CA TYR A 83 4.59 18.32 17.54
C TYR A 83 3.97 19.13 18.68
N ARG A 84 4.68 20.16 19.16
CA ARG A 84 4.17 21.06 20.21
C ARG A 84 2.99 21.92 19.75
N ALA A 85 2.91 22.25 18.46
CA ALA A 85 1.83 23.07 17.90
C ALA A 85 0.50 22.30 17.82
N ASP A 86 0.55 20.98 17.67
CA ASP A 86 -0.64 20.12 17.68
C ASP A 86 -1.21 19.87 19.09
N ASP A 87 -0.34 19.91 20.11
CA ASP A 87 -0.74 19.85 21.53
C ASP A 87 -1.28 21.18 22.07
N GLU A 88 -1.01 22.30 21.38
CA GLU A 88 -1.56 23.59 21.77
C GLU A 88 -3.08 23.63 21.47
N PRO A 89 -3.93 23.88 22.48
CA PRO A 89 -5.37 23.97 22.25
C PRO A 89 -5.63 25.08 21.24
N ARG A 90 -6.21 24.72 20.08
CA ARG A 90 -6.56 25.68 19.03
C ARG A 90 -7.32 26.85 19.66
N PRO A 91 -6.84 28.10 19.49
CA PRO A 91 -7.53 29.26 20.05
C PRO A 91 -8.94 29.30 19.46
N GLY A 92 -9.94 28.96 20.28
CA GLY A 92 -11.33 28.79 19.83
C GLY A 92 -12.03 27.48 20.19
N GLN A 93 -11.42 26.57 20.95
CA GLN A 93 -12.02 25.27 21.33
C GLN A 93 -12.10 25.02 22.85
N GLU A 94 -11.85 26.04 23.67
CA GLU A 94 -11.88 25.94 25.14
C GLU A 94 -13.29 25.72 25.67
N TRP A 95 -14.29 26.40 25.10
CA TRP A 95 -15.69 26.38 25.55
C TRP A 95 -16.47 25.07 25.31
N ARG A 96 -15.82 24.01 24.80
CA ARG A 96 -16.48 22.72 24.48
C ARG A 96 -16.12 21.58 25.42
N ARG A 97 -15.18 21.77 26.36
CA ARG A 97 -14.73 20.70 27.28
C ARG A 97 -15.53 20.61 28.58
N ASP A 98 -16.32 21.62 28.93
CA ASP A 98 -16.88 21.79 30.28
C ASP A 98 -18.40 21.53 30.40
N ASN A 99 -19.01 20.80 29.47
CA ASN A 99 -20.42 20.37 29.53
C ASN A 99 -20.57 18.88 29.21
#